data_AF-A0A2S6GZ59-F1
#
_entry.id   AF-A0A2S6GZ59-F1
#
_cell.length_a   1.000
_cell.length_b   1.000
_cell.length_c   1.000
_cell.angle_alpha   90.00
_cell.angle_beta   90.00
_cell.angle_gamma   90.00
#
_symmetry.space_group_name_H-M   'P 1'
#
loop_
_entity.id
_entity.type
_entity.pdbx_description
1 polymer ?
#
loop_
_entity_poly.entity_id
_entity_poly.type
_entity_poly.pdbx_seq_one_letter_code
_entity_poly.pdbx_strand_id
1 'polypeptide(L)'
;MRRVLTAALTCVTVAVVAGCAPPPKPEVTFYSDGNSVSVGPVNANCPDGVLRGCKTPVFGSLRMRMGKTVQISVPSEISESPWGVTFSYANGEGRIIDGSSKLFFPQAKQHAFTLDLPSDDDTLLMVIVQKVAFPDANRPATTGMWVLQGDLDRKK
;
A
#
# COMPACT_ATOMS: atom_id res chain seq x y z
N MET A 1 53.95 -39.87 -39.30
CA MET A 1 52.80 -40.48 -38.59
C MET A 1 52.32 -39.50 -37.52
N ARG A 2 51.21 -38.79 -37.77
CA ARG A 2 50.65 -37.79 -36.83
C ARG A 2 49.65 -38.49 -35.90
N ARG A 3 49.89 -38.47 -34.58
CA ARG A 3 48.96 -38.97 -33.56
C ARG A 3 48.14 -37.78 -33.06
N VAL A 4 46.84 -37.79 -33.32
CA VAL A 4 45.87 -36.82 -32.79
C VAL A 4 45.20 -37.45 -31.59
N LEU A 5 45.41 -36.89 -30.40
CA LEU A 5 44.74 -37.28 -29.16
C LEU A 5 43.60 -36.29 -28.92
N THR A 6 42.37 -36.76 -29.13
CA THR A 6 41.14 -36.00 -28.92
C THR A 6 40.81 -36.01 -27.42
N ALA A 7 40.96 -34.85 -26.76
CA ALA A 7 40.49 -34.66 -25.38
C ALA A 7 39.01 -34.25 -25.41
N ALA A 8 38.14 -35.13 -24.92
CA ALA A 8 36.71 -34.85 -24.78
C ALA A 8 36.46 -34.06 -23.48
N LEU A 9 36.15 -32.77 -23.60
CA LEU A 9 35.75 -31.91 -22.50
C LEU A 9 34.24 -32.03 -22.29
N THR A 10 33.79 -32.78 -21.28
CA THR A 10 32.38 -32.85 -20.89
C THR A 10 32.03 -31.66 -19.98
N CYS A 11 31.44 -30.62 -20.55
CA CYS A 11 30.82 -29.53 -19.79
C CYS A 11 29.51 -30.03 -19.16
N VAL A 12 29.51 -30.24 -17.85
CA VAL A 12 28.28 -30.44 -17.06
C VAL A 12 27.64 -29.07 -16.86
N THR A 13 26.64 -28.73 -17.68
CA THR A 13 25.84 -27.52 -17.50
C THR A 13 24.82 -27.76 -16.38
N VAL A 14 25.06 -27.12 -15.22
CA VAL A 14 24.07 -27.06 -14.14
C VAL A 14 22.96 -26.10 -14.57
N ALA A 15 21.81 -26.64 -14.98
CA ALA A 15 20.63 -25.86 -15.30
C ALA A 15 19.99 -25.38 -13.99
N VAL A 16 20.22 -24.11 -13.62
CA VAL A 16 19.51 -23.45 -12.53
C VAL A 16 18.06 -23.22 -12.99
N VAL A 17 17.14 -24.02 -12.48
CA VAL A 17 15.70 -23.84 -12.69
C VAL A 17 15.26 -22.64 -11.85
N ALA A 18 15.35 -21.44 -12.41
CA ALA A 18 14.71 -20.26 -11.82
C ALA A 18 13.20 -20.47 -11.92
N GLY A 19 12.56 -20.86 -10.81
CA GLY A 19 11.10 -20.89 -10.73
C GLY A 19 10.56 -19.47 -10.89
N CYS A 20 9.73 -19.25 -11.91
CA CYS A 20 8.99 -17.99 -12.08
C CYS A 20 8.00 -17.84 -10.91
N ALA A 21 8.44 -17.19 -9.83
CA ALA A 21 7.52 -16.62 -8.88
C ALA A 21 6.78 -15.44 -9.55
N PRO A 22 5.47 -15.26 -9.31
CA PRO A 22 4.78 -14.04 -9.73
C PRO A 22 5.48 -12.81 -9.16
N PRO A 23 5.46 -11.67 -9.85
CA PRO A 23 6.00 -10.43 -9.29
C PRO A 23 5.30 -10.09 -7.97
N PRO A 24 6.02 -9.51 -6.99
CA PRO A 24 5.43 -9.09 -5.73
C PRO A 24 4.33 -8.07 -5.98
N LYS A 25 3.28 -8.12 -5.15
CA LYS A 25 2.22 -7.11 -5.21
C LYS A 25 2.75 -5.77 -4.71
N PRO A 26 2.32 -4.62 -5.27
CA PRO A 26 2.80 -3.32 -4.83
C PRO A 26 2.39 -3.02 -3.39
N GLU A 27 3.33 -2.53 -2.60
CA GLU A 27 3.12 -2.17 -1.19
C GLU A 27 3.08 -0.65 -1.03
N VAL A 28 2.17 -0.16 -0.20
CA VAL A 28 2.14 1.24 0.24
C VAL A 28 2.90 1.36 1.54
N THR A 29 3.81 2.32 1.63
CA THR A 29 4.54 2.59 2.87
C THR A 29 3.90 3.77 3.60
N PHE A 30 3.60 3.55 4.88
CA PHE A 30 3.14 4.58 5.80
C PHE A 30 4.26 4.88 6.79
N TYR A 31 4.52 6.16 7.03
CA TYR A 31 5.50 6.63 7.99
C TYR A 31 4.87 7.68 8.91
N SER A 32 5.08 7.53 10.21
CA SER A 32 4.69 8.51 11.20
C SER A 32 5.55 8.35 12.45
N ASP A 33 5.92 9.49 13.06
CA ASP A 33 6.56 9.53 14.37
C ASP A 33 7.81 8.63 14.50
N GLY A 34 8.61 8.51 13.44
CA GLY A 34 9.82 7.68 13.41
C GLY A 34 9.59 6.20 13.11
N ASN A 35 8.35 5.76 12.96
CA ASN A 35 7.98 4.39 12.64
C ASN A 35 7.48 4.29 11.20
N SER A 36 7.71 3.15 10.54
CA SER A 36 7.14 2.83 9.23
C SER A 36 6.55 1.43 9.17
N VAL A 37 5.57 1.27 8.29
CA VAL A 37 5.00 -0.03 7.92
C VAL A 37 4.70 -0.05 6.42
N SER A 38 5.09 -1.13 5.75
CA SER A 38 4.71 -1.39 4.36
C SER A 38 3.54 -2.37 4.34
N VAL A 39 2.49 -2.00 3.61
CA VAL A 39 1.22 -2.72 3.59
C VAL A 39 0.97 -3.17 2.16
N GLY A 40 0.72 -4.46 1.98
CA GLY A 40 0.25 -5.02 0.71
C GLY A 40 -1.24 -4.76 0.46
N PRO A 41 -1.75 -5.02 -0.75
CA PRO A 41 -3.15 -4.75 -1.06
C PRO A 41 -4.06 -5.72 -0.31
N VAL A 42 -5.23 -5.24 0.09
CA VAL A 42 -6.30 -6.06 0.66
C VAL A 42 -6.63 -7.19 -0.32
N ASN A 43 -6.82 -8.40 0.22
CA ASN A 43 -7.12 -9.59 -0.55
C ASN A 43 -8.47 -9.48 -1.27
N ALA A 44 -8.53 -9.94 -2.52
CA ALA A 44 -9.73 -9.94 -3.37
C ALA A 44 -10.89 -10.81 -2.85
N ASN A 45 -10.70 -11.52 -1.73
CA ASN A 45 -11.73 -12.35 -1.09
C ASN A 45 -12.64 -11.55 -0.14
N CYS A 46 -12.63 -10.22 -0.24
CA CYS A 46 -13.61 -9.34 0.38
C CYS A 46 -14.82 -9.23 -0.55
N PRO A 47 -16.01 -9.73 -0.14
CA PRO A 47 -17.23 -9.54 -0.92
C PRO A 47 -17.43 -8.05 -1.19
N ASP A 48 -17.67 -7.71 -2.45
CA ASP A 48 -18.08 -6.38 -2.91
C ASP A 48 -17.07 -5.23 -2.68
N GLY A 49 -15.81 -5.55 -2.38
CA GLY A 49 -14.79 -4.53 -2.07
C GLY A 49 -15.06 -3.78 -0.76
N VAL A 50 -15.98 -4.28 0.08
CA VAL A 50 -16.32 -3.69 1.37
C VAL A 50 -15.60 -4.45 2.49
N LEU A 51 -14.80 -3.74 3.29
CA LEU A 51 -13.99 -4.31 4.37
C LEU A 51 -14.82 -5.09 5.42
N ARG A 52 -16.11 -4.77 5.58
CA ARG A 52 -17.03 -5.41 6.56
C ARG A 52 -17.22 -6.91 6.34
N GLY A 53 -16.94 -7.44 5.15
CA GLY A 53 -17.13 -8.86 4.81
C GLY A 53 -15.85 -9.70 4.79
N CYS A 54 -14.67 -9.12 5.01
CA CYS A 54 -13.42 -9.86 4.91
C CYS A 54 -13.18 -10.71 6.16
N LYS A 55 -12.95 -12.02 5.99
CA LYS A 55 -12.63 -12.94 7.11
C LYS A 55 -11.40 -12.52 7.92
N THR A 56 -10.47 -11.80 7.30
CA THR A 56 -9.41 -11.03 7.99
C THR A 56 -8.91 -10.00 6.98
N PRO A 57 -9.25 -8.71 7.11
CA PRO A 57 -8.61 -7.71 6.27
C PRO A 57 -7.14 -7.64 6.67
N VAL A 58 -6.23 -7.69 5.69
CA VAL A 58 -4.81 -7.45 5.95
C VAL A 58 -4.66 -5.95 6.20
N PHE A 59 -4.50 -5.58 7.47
CA PHE A 59 -4.26 -4.21 7.90
C PHE A 59 -2.79 -4.06 8.30
N GLY A 60 -2.14 -2.98 7.86
CA GLY A 60 -0.99 -2.47 8.57
C GLY A 60 -1.43 -1.82 9.87
N SER A 61 -0.62 -1.93 10.92
CA SER A 61 -0.80 -1.14 12.14
C SER A 61 0.44 -0.27 12.32
N LEU A 62 0.23 1.01 12.61
CA LEU A 62 1.32 1.94 12.86
C LEU A 62 1.09 2.67 14.17
N ARG A 63 2.03 2.49 15.09
CA ARG A 63 2.03 3.19 16.37
C ARG A 63 2.40 4.66 16.17
N MET A 64 1.56 5.57 16.64
CA MET A 64 1.82 7.01 16.55
C MET A 64 1.19 7.79 17.71
N ARG A 65 1.74 8.97 17.98
CA ARG A 65 1.14 9.94 18.90
C ARG A 65 0.01 10.74 18.22
N MET A 66 -0.88 11.30 19.04
CA MET A 66 -1.91 12.24 18.60
C MET A 66 -1.29 13.44 17.87
N GLY A 67 -2.01 13.97 16.87
CA GLY A 67 -1.57 15.11 16.07
C GLY A 67 -0.36 14.84 15.17
N LYS A 68 0.15 13.61 15.07
CA LYS A 68 1.25 13.28 14.16
C LYS A 68 0.74 13.06 12.75
N THR A 69 1.47 13.64 11.81
CA THR A 69 1.21 13.53 10.39
C THR A 69 1.56 12.12 9.91
N VAL A 70 0.86 11.65 8.87
CA VAL A 70 1.18 10.38 8.22
C VAL A 70 1.66 10.66 6.81
N GLN A 71 2.91 10.28 6.56
CA GLN A 71 3.49 10.30 5.23
C GLN A 71 3.17 8.97 4.55
N ILE A 72 2.54 9.06 3.38
CA ILE A 72 2.10 7.92 2.59
C ILE A 72 2.94 7.94 1.31
N SER A 73 3.62 6.84 1.00
CA SER A 73 4.39 6.66 -0.23
C SER A 73 3.83 5.50 -1.03
N VAL A 74 3.58 5.75 -2.31
CA VAL A 74 3.04 4.77 -3.25
C VAL A 74 4.07 4.47 -4.35
N PRO A 75 4.23 3.21 -4.76
CA PRO A 75 5.13 2.83 -5.83
C PRO A 75 4.48 3.15 -7.19
N SER A 76 5.29 3.06 -8.26
CA SER A 76 4.87 3.45 -9.62
C SER A 76 3.62 2.71 -10.11
N GLU A 77 3.47 1.43 -9.74
CA GLU A 77 2.33 0.58 -10.09
C GLU A 77 0.99 1.10 -9.55
N ILE A 78 1.04 2.02 -8.58
CA ILE A 78 -0.12 2.73 -8.04
C ILE A 78 -0.20 4.14 -8.66
N SER A 79 0.89 4.91 -8.63
CA SER A 79 0.88 6.32 -9.08
C SER A 79 0.64 6.50 -10.58
N GLU A 80 0.92 5.48 -11.39
CA GLU A 80 0.63 5.45 -12.83
C GLU A 80 -0.85 5.22 -13.15
N SER A 81 -1.70 5.06 -12.12
CA SER A 81 -3.16 5.05 -12.23
C SER A 81 -3.75 6.17 -11.35
N PRO A 82 -5.02 6.57 -11.57
CA PRO A 82 -5.69 7.43 -10.62
C PRO A 82 -5.73 6.80 -9.23
N TRP A 83 -5.34 7.57 -8.20
CA TRP A 83 -5.33 7.08 -6.83
C TRP A 83 -5.68 8.19 -5.84
N GLY A 84 -6.11 7.82 -4.65
CA GLY A 84 -6.48 8.77 -3.60
C GLY A 84 -6.38 8.15 -2.21
N VAL A 85 -6.61 8.99 -1.21
CA VAL A 85 -6.56 8.61 0.20
C VAL A 85 -7.89 8.99 0.85
N THR A 86 -8.50 8.03 1.53
CA THR A 86 -9.60 8.29 2.47
C THR A 86 -9.14 7.93 3.88
N PHE A 87 -9.69 8.58 4.88
CA PHE A 87 -9.27 8.38 6.26
C PHE A 87 -10.39 8.71 7.23
N SER A 88 -10.29 8.15 8.43
CA SER A 88 -11.16 8.48 9.55
C SER A 88 -10.30 8.83 10.76
N TYR A 89 -10.73 9.84 11.51
CA TYR A 89 -10.08 10.25 12.75
C TYR A 89 -11.13 10.56 13.82
N ALA A 90 -10.77 10.43 15.09
CA ALA A 90 -11.54 10.95 16.19
C ALA A 90 -11.02 12.34 16.54
N ASN A 91 -11.91 13.33 16.67
CA ASN A 91 -11.52 14.66 17.10
C ASN A 91 -11.35 14.75 18.63
N GLY A 92 -10.95 15.90 19.17
CA GLY A 92 -10.82 16.14 20.62
C GLY A 92 -12.08 15.86 21.45
N GLU A 93 -13.28 15.88 20.85
CA GLU A 93 -14.55 15.53 21.48
C GLU A 93 -14.87 14.03 21.40
N GLY A 94 -14.01 13.24 20.76
CA GLY A 94 -14.20 11.81 20.50
C GLY A 94 -15.16 11.50 19.33
N ARG A 95 -15.56 12.50 18.54
CA ARG A 95 -16.42 12.29 17.36
C ARG A 95 -15.60 11.76 16.20
N ILE A 96 -16.11 10.73 15.53
CA ILE A 96 -15.50 10.18 14.32
C ILE A 96 -15.83 11.08 13.13
N ILE A 97 -14.81 11.50 12.40
CA ILE A 97 -14.90 12.32 11.20
C ILE A 97 -14.20 11.59 10.06
N ASP A 98 -14.86 11.53 8.91
CA ASP A 98 -14.30 11.00 7.67
C ASP A 98 -13.73 12.14 6.81
N GLY A 99 -12.58 11.89 6.20
CA GLY A 99 -11.89 12.82 5.31
C GLY A 99 -11.35 12.12 4.07
N SER A 100 -10.99 12.91 3.06
CA SER A 100 -10.38 12.41 1.84
C SER A 100 -9.43 13.43 1.20
N SER A 101 -8.48 12.91 0.44
CA SER A 101 -7.71 13.70 -0.50
C SER A 101 -8.52 13.94 -1.78
N LYS A 102 -8.04 14.85 -2.64
CA LYS A 102 -8.38 14.81 -4.06
C LYS A 102 -7.88 13.51 -4.70
N LEU A 103 -8.39 13.18 -5.87
CA LEU A 103 -7.79 12.14 -6.70
C LEU A 103 -6.52 12.66 -7.38
N PHE A 104 -5.47 11.87 -7.35
CA PHE A 104 -4.21 12.11 -8.04
C PHE A 104 -4.21 11.34 -9.35
N PHE A 105 -4.11 12.05 -10.47
CA PHE A 105 -4.04 11.44 -11.79
C PHE A 105 -2.59 11.23 -12.23
N PRO A 106 -2.30 10.26 -13.13
CA PRO A 106 -0.93 9.90 -13.51
C PRO A 106 -0.08 11.06 -14.01
N GLN A 107 -0.69 12.06 -14.65
CA GLN A 107 0.01 13.24 -15.18
C GLN A 107 0.64 14.09 -14.08
N ALA A 108 0.12 14.03 -12.85
CA ALA A 108 0.68 14.73 -11.70
C ALA A 108 1.97 14.11 -11.18
N LYS A 109 2.29 12.86 -11.56
CA LYS A 109 3.47 12.11 -11.06
C LYS A 109 3.59 12.12 -9.54
N GLN A 110 2.44 12.07 -8.85
CA GLN A 110 2.40 12.10 -7.39
C GLN A 110 2.68 10.71 -6.85
N HIS A 111 3.80 10.57 -6.12
CA HIS A 111 4.21 9.32 -5.46
C HIS A 111 4.05 9.33 -3.93
N ALA A 112 3.64 10.46 -3.36
CA ALA A 112 3.47 10.58 -1.92
C ALA A 112 2.31 11.51 -1.54
N PHE A 113 1.74 11.32 -0.37
CA PHE A 113 0.77 12.23 0.23
C PHE A 113 1.08 12.38 1.71
N THR A 114 1.06 13.60 2.23
CA THR A 114 1.15 13.84 3.68
C THR A 114 -0.25 14.13 4.17
N LEU A 115 -0.72 13.29 5.09
CA LEU A 115 -1.99 13.44 5.77
C LEU A 115 -1.75 14.20 7.07
N ASP A 116 -2.28 15.41 7.11
CA ASP A 116 -2.32 16.27 8.28
C ASP A 116 -3.75 16.28 8.82
N LEU A 117 -3.90 16.02 10.13
CA LEU A 117 -5.20 16.17 10.78
C LEU A 117 -5.43 17.65 11.14
N PRO A 118 -6.69 18.10 11.20
CA PRO A 118 -7.00 19.51 11.49
C PRO A 118 -6.45 20.03 12.82
N SER A 119 -6.37 19.17 13.84
CA SER A 119 -5.95 19.54 15.19
C SER A 119 -4.92 18.55 15.77
N ASP A 120 -4.13 19.01 16.75
CA ASP A 120 -3.10 18.21 17.41
C ASP A 120 -3.66 17.25 18.48
N ASP A 121 -4.90 17.46 18.90
CA ASP A 121 -5.70 16.55 19.72
C ASP A 121 -6.49 15.51 18.89
N ASP A 122 -6.39 15.55 17.56
CA ASP A 122 -7.02 14.56 16.70
C ASP A 122 -6.24 13.23 16.73
N THR A 123 -7.01 12.14 16.68
CA THR A 123 -6.52 10.76 16.67
C THR A 123 -6.83 10.12 15.34
N LEU A 124 -5.80 9.76 14.57
CA LEU A 124 -5.99 8.95 13.37
C LEU A 124 -6.46 7.55 13.73
N LEU A 125 -7.56 7.11 13.13
CA LEU A 125 -8.10 5.77 13.33
C LEU A 125 -7.74 4.84 12.18
N MET A 126 -7.85 5.34 10.95
CA MET A 126 -7.68 4.54 9.75
C MET A 126 -7.31 5.40 8.55
N VAL A 127 -6.50 4.83 7.65
CA VAL A 127 -6.18 5.38 6.34
C VAL A 127 -6.36 4.28 5.29
N ILE A 128 -7.00 4.63 4.18
CA ILE A 128 -7.18 3.76 3.04
C ILE A 128 -6.60 4.46 1.82
N VAL A 129 -5.56 3.89 1.24
CA VAL A 129 -5.13 4.26 -0.11
C VAL A 129 -5.95 3.47 -1.10
N GLN A 130 -6.51 4.13 -2.10
CA GLN A 130 -7.36 3.52 -3.11
C GLN A 130 -6.78 3.77 -4.50
N LYS A 131 -6.59 2.70 -5.27
CA LYS A 131 -6.34 2.78 -6.71
C LYS A 131 -7.67 2.70 -7.44
N VAL A 132 -7.92 3.63 -8.35
CA VAL A 132 -9.20 3.82 -9.02
C VAL A 132 -9.03 3.68 -10.52
N ALA A 133 -9.94 2.95 -11.16
CA ALA A 133 -10.08 2.91 -12.60
C ALA A 133 -11.42 3.55 -13.02
N PHE A 134 -11.49 4.02 -14.26
CA PHE A 134 -12.70 4.61 -14.85
C PHE A 134 -13.14 3.76 -16.05
N PRO A 135 -13.67 2.55 -15.83
CA PRO A 135 -14.19 1.71 -16.92
C PRO A 135 -15.38 2.38 -17.63
N ASP A 136 -16.12 3.20 -16.88
CA ASP A 136 -17.11 4.16 -17.37
C ASP A 136 -16.75 5.51 -16.72
N ALA A 137 -16.75 6.59 -17.51
CA ALA A 137 -16.37 7.93 -17.07
C ALA A 137 -17.17 8.40 -15.84
N ASN A 138 -18.40 7.92 -15.68
CA ASN A 138 -19.28 8.31 -14.57
C ASN A 138 -19.29 7.30 -13.41
N ARG A 139 -18.53 6.21 -13.49
CA ARG A 139 -18.52 5.15 -12.47
C ARG A 139 -17.08 4.72 -12.17
N PRO A 140 -16.40 5.44 -11.25
CA PRO A 140 -15.11 5.00 -10.77
C PRO A 140 -15.23 3.65 -10.07
N ALA A 141 -14.27 2.76 -10.32
CA ALA A 141 -14.16 1.46 -9.69
C ALA A 141 -12.86 1.39 -8.90
N THR A 142 -12.93 1.06 -7.62
CA THR A 142 -11.74 0.78 -6.81
C THR A 142 -11.15 -0.55 -7.25
N THR A 143 -9.90 -0.53 -7.73
CA THR A 143 -9.16 -1.69 -8.24
C THR A 143 -8.07 -2.19 -7.29
N GLY A 144 -7.79 -1.44 -6.23
CA GLY A 144 -6.87 -1.82 -5.17
C GLY A 144 -7.07 -0.97 -3.94
N MET A 145 -6.87 -1.56 -2.76
CA MET A 145 -6.93 -0.87 -1.47
C MET A 145 -5.78 -1.30 -0.59
N TRP A 146 -5.21 -0.36 0.14
CA TRP A 146 -4.20 -0.59 1.17
C TRP A 146 -4.65 0.12 2.43
N VAL A 147 -4.73 -0.61 3.52
CA VAL A 147 -5.39 -0.11 4.73
C VAL A 147 -4.42 -0.11 5.90
N LEU A 148 -4.26 1.07 6.49
CA LEU A 148 -3.53 1.28 7.73
C LEU A 148 -4.53 1.56 8.85
N GLN A 149 -4.35 0.90 9.99
CA GLN A 149 -4.97 1.27 11.25
C GLN A 149 -3.99 2.09 12.10
N GLY A 150 -4.49 3.19 12.67
CA GLY A 150 -3.74 3.94 13.69
C GLY A 150 -3.76 3.17 15.01
N ASP A 151 -2.59 2.89 15.57
CA ASP A 151 -2.44 2.37 16.93
C ASP A 151 -1.95 3.50 17.83
N LEU A 152 -2.82 3.96 18.73
CA LEU A 152 -2.46 5.05 19.62
C LEU A 152 -1.47 4.58 20.69
N ASP A 153 -0.32 5.25 20.74
CA ASP A 153 0.59 5.15 21.88
C ASP A 153 -0.01 5.87 23.09
N ARG A 154 -0.85 5.15 23.86
CA ARG A 154 -1.29 5.61 25.17
C ARG A 154 -0.11 5.49 26.15
N LYS A 155 0.65 6.57 26.32
CA LYS A 155 1.55 6.69 27.48
C LYS A 155 0.70 6.61 28.76
N LYS A 156 1.03 5.63 29.61
CA LYS A 156 0.58 5.54 31.00
C LYS A 156 1.28 6.60 31.85
#